data_AF-A0A2S3VF73-F1
#
_entry.id   AF-A0A2S3VF73-F1
#
_cell.length_a   1.000
_cell.length_b   1.000
_cell.length_c   1.000
_cell.angle_alpha   90.00
_cell.angle_beta   90.00
_cell.angle_gamma   90.00
#
_symmetry.space_group_name_H-M   'P 1'
#
loop_
_entity.id
_entity.type
_entity.pdbx_description
1 polymer ?
#
loop_
_entity_poly.entity_id
_entity_poly.type
_entity_poly.pdbx_seq_one_letter_code
_entity_poly.pdbx_strand_id
1 'polypeptide(L)'
;MSIKLRLILLIGTGLLTALIMSLVSYLGNTRMAGAVDDNNVSMAALRNHLEADMMHDALRADVLSAMLVGLNKSASSKAEVRSSIEEHAQRFREVLGENLKLPVNDTIKAGLNKIKPSLDTYISTAERIAGLALENPEAAQQEVGTFNSAFSQLEDQMAALSELIESDTQQTSQGTAQAISNANLTLGGVLIASLLLLLTLGRSAILSIMGPLQTASRIAESIAHGNLSEPIVEPTRHDEASALIRSLATMQRDLRGMIEVVRSNAHGVSGMSAQLSNGCHEVAGSSQQQSAAASTMAAAASEMTASIEEITRHAERALDMANQAESLAKDGGRVIHQVVSDMDGIARSAQQSAQVIRTLDKESEGIFNIIQVIKGIADQTNLLALNAAIEAARAGEQGRGFAVVADEVRSLAGRTSASTQEIASMVARIQQSTREAVISMEEGVAQVDKGMAVTADVERAIREILDATLHTTQLVNDISRTIGEQSLASNEIAHQVEMIAGMSEGNSKVIGQTASTTDELSSLAGQLSQSVDRFRL
;
A
#
# COMPACT_ATOMS: atom_id res chain seq x y z
N MET A 1 -31.71 -12.59 33.55
CA MET A 1 -31.90 -11.65 34.67
C MET A 1 -30.68 -10.73 34.73
N SER A 2 -30.85 -9.43 34.54
CA SER A 2 -29.73 -8.47 34.53
C SER A 2 -29.04 -8.39 35.88
N ILE A 3 -27.77 -7.96 35.87
CA ILE A 3 -27.03 -7.63 37.09
C ILE A 3 -27.80 -6.60 37.91
N LYS A 4 -28.35 -5.58 37.22
CA LYS A 4 -29.21 -4.56 37.83
C LYS A 4 -30.39 -5.16 38.58
N LEU A 5 -31.14 -6.08 37.97
CA LEU A 5 -32.31 -6.67 38.60
C LEU A 5 -31.94 -7.56 39.79
N ARG A 6 -30.78 -8.25 39.75
CA ARG A 6 -30.29 -9.07 40.88
C ARG A 6 -29.95 -8.21 42.09
N LEU A 7 -29.26 -7.09 41.87
CA LEU A 7 -28.94 -6.12 42.93
C LEU A 7 -30.23 -5.49 43.50
N ILE A 8 -31.19 -5.12 42.65
CA ILE A 8 -32.49 -4.62 43.10
C ILE A 8 -33.23 -5.66 43.94
N LEU A 9 -33.26 -6.93 43.53
CA LEU A 9 -33.90 -7.99 44.32
C LEU A 9 -33.22 -8.17 45.68
N LEU A 10 -31.87 -8.12 45.75
CA LEU A 10 -31.13 -8.26 47.01
C LEU A 10 -31.43 -7.11 47.98
N ILE A 11 -31.47 -5.87 47.48
CA ILE A 11 -31.82 -4.69 48.27
C ILE A 11 -33.29 -4.77 48.71
N GLY A 12 -34.17 -5.13 47.79
CA GLY A 12 -35.61 -5.27 48.03
C GLY A 12 -35.93 -6.32 49.09
N THR A 13 -35.30 -7.50 49.03
CA THR A 13 -35.49 -8.54 50.07
C THR A 13 -34.90 -8.12 51.41
N GLY A 14 -33.77 -7.41 51.44
CA GLY A 14 -33.22 -6.84 52.69
C GLY A 14 -34.16 -5.84 53.36
N LEU A 15 -34.78 -4.95 52.59
CA LEU A 15 -35.79 -4.02 53.12
C LEU A 15 -37.04 -4.76 53.60
N LEU A 16 -37.50 -5.77 52.85
CA LEU A 16 -38.67 -6.57 53.22
C LEU A 16 -38.45 -7.33 54.52
N THR A 17 -37.30 -7.99 54.71
CA THR A 17 -37.00 -8.73 55.94
C THR A 17 -36.87 -7.81 57.15
N ALA A 18 -36.27 -6.63 56.99
CA ALA A 18 -36.23 -5.61 58.03
C ALA A 18 -37.64 -5.18 58.45
N LEU A 19 -38.53 -4.93 57.48
CA LEU A 19 -39.92 -4.54 57.75
C LEU A 19 -40.71 -5.64 58.46
N ILE A 20 -40.55 -6.91 58.05
CA ILE A 20 -41.15 -8.07 58.71
C ILE A 20 -40.64 -8.20 60.16
N MET A 21 -39.33 -8.07 60.38
CA MET A 21 -38.75 -8.14 61.73
C MET A 21 -39.29 -7.03 62.63
N SER A 22 -39.35 -5.78 62.15
CA SER A 22 -39.92 -4.66 62.90
C SER A 22 -41.39 -4.91 63.25
N LEU A 23 -42.19 -5.44 62.32
CA LEU A 23 -43.59 -5.76 62.56
C LEU A 23 -43.77 -6.87 63.61
N VAL A 24 -43.00 -7.96 63.50
CA VAL A 24 -43.04 -9.09 64.44
C VAL A 24 -42.60 -8.64 65.84
N SER A 25 -41.54 -7.84 65.93
CA SER A 25 -41.07 -7.27 67.20
C SER A 25 -42.11 -6.36 67.83
N TYR A 26 -42.76 -5.49 67.04
CA TYR A 26 -43.82 -4.60 67.53
C TYR A 26 -45.04 -5.39 68.07
N LEU A 27 -45.50 -6.42 67.35
CA LEU A 27 -46.60 -7.28 67.78
C LEU A 27 -46.25 -8.13 69.01
N GLY A 28 -45.01 -8.61 69.11
CA GLY A 28 -44.53 -9.33 70.29
C GLY A 28 -44.47 -8.42 71.52
N ASN A 29 -43.93 -7.21 71.36
CA ASN A 29 -43.80 -6.24 72.45
C ASN A 29 -45.15 -5.75 72.99
N THR A 30 -46.13 -5.53 72.11
CA THR A 30 -47.49 -5.13 72.52
C THR A 30 -48.22 -6.22 73.31
N ARG A 31 -48.08 -7.50 72.92
CA ARG A 31 -48.62 -8.63 73.70
C ARG A 31 -47.91 -8.81 75.04
N MET A 32 -46.59 -8.67 75.05
CA MET A 32 -45.79 -8.75 76.27
C MET A 32 -46.14 -7.62 77.25
N ALA A 33 -46.32 -6.40 76.76
CA ALA A 33 -46.74 -5.26 77.57
C ALA A 33 -48.09 -5.50 78.25
N GLY A 34 -49.08 -6.06 77.52
CA GLY A 34 -50.37 -6.43 78.10
C GLY A 34 -50.25 -7.49 79.21
N ALA A 35 -49.50 -8.57 78.98
CA ALA A 35 -49.32 -9.61 80.00
C ALA A 35 -48.61 -9.10 81.27
N VAL A 36 -47.62 -8.21 81.11
CA VAL A 36 -46.93 -7.56 82.24
C VAL A 36 -47.88 -6.66 83.03
N ASP A 37 -48.76 -5.91 82.35
CA ASP A 37 -49.76 -5.06 82.98
C ASP A 37 -50.76 -5.89 83.81
N ASP A 38 -51.31 -6.96 83.21
CA ASP A 38 -52.21 -7.89 83.90
C ASP A 38 -51.55 -8.47 85.16
N ASN A 39 -50.29 -8.90 85.07
CA ASN A 39 -49.56 -9.44 86.21
C ASN A 39 -49.29 -8.39 87.30
N ASN A 40 -49.02 -7.14 86.93
CA ASN A 40 -48.86 -6.05 87.90
C ASN A 40 -50.17 -5.76 88.64
N VAL A 41 -51.31 -5.83 87.94
CA VAL A 41 -52.64 -5.67 88.53
C VAL A 41 -52.92 -6.79 89.54
N SER A 42 -52.66 -8.04 89.19
CA SER A 42 -52.87 -9.18 90.11
C SER A 42 -51.93 -9.13 91.33
N MET A 43 -50.67 -8.76 91.14
CA MET A 43 -49.73 -8.55 92.26
C MET A 43 -50.15 -7.41 93.19
N ALA A 44 -50.68 -6.31 92.64
CA ALA A 44 -51.23 -5.22 93.45
C ALA A 44 -52.47 -5.69 94.24
N ALA A 45 -53.34 -6.47 93.59
CA ALA A 45 -54.53 -7.03 94.23
C ALA A 45 -54.17 -7.96 95.40
N LEU A 46 -53.16 -8.82 95.20
CA LEU A 46 -52.64 -9.73 96.23
C LEU A 46 -52.03 -8.95 97.41
N ARG A 47 -51.20 -7.94 97.14
CA ARG A 47 -50.58 -7.12 98.18
C ARG A 47 -51.64 -6.44 99.05
N ASN A 48 -52.64 -5.82 98.44
CA ASN A 48 -53.74 -5.20 99.15
C ASN A 48 -54.57 -6.24 99.91
N HIS A 49 -54.82 -7.42 99.33
CA HIS A 49 -55.59 -8.47 100.02
C HIS A 49 -54.87 -8.99 101.26
N LEU A 50 -53.56 -9.19 101.19
CA LEU A 50 -52.73 -9.55 102.35
C LEU A 50 -52.75 -8.45 103.43
N GLU A 51 -52.75 -7.17 103.03
CA GLU A 51 -52.89 -6.07 103.97
C GLU A 51 -54.28 -6.04 104.63
N ALA A 52 -55.33 -6.33 103.86
CA ALA A 52 -56.70 -6.46 104.37
C ALA A 52 -56.84 -7.63 105.35
N ASP A 53 -56.18 -8.76 105.09
CA ASP A 53 -56.10 -9.91 105.98
C ASP A 53 -55.38 -9.55 107.30
N MET A 54 -54.27 -8.82 107.24
CA MET A 54 -53.62 -8.29 108.45
C MET A 54 -54.54 -7.36 109.25
N MET A 55 -55.34 -6.51 108.58
CA MET A 55 -56.29 -5.63 109.27
C MET A 55 -57.47 -6.38 109.90
N HIS A 56 -57.89 -7.50 109.31
CA HIS A 56 -58.89 -8.39 109.87
C HIS A 56 -58.46 -8.96 111.23
N ASP A 57 -57.23 -9.47 111.29
CA ASP A 57 -56.62 -9.96 112.53
C ASP A 57 -56.32 -8.84 113.53
N ALA A 58 -55.85 -7.69 113.06
CA ALA A 58 -55.57 -6.53 113.92
C ALA A 58 -56.83 -6.02 114.62
N LEU A 59 -57.96 -5.92 113.89
CA LEU A 59 -59.23 -5.49 114.48
C LEU A 59 -59.76 -6.50 115.51
N ARG A 60 -59.50 -7.80 115.32
CA ARG A 60 -59.80 -8.83 116.33
C ARG A 60 -58.95 -8.65 117.58
N ALA A 61 -57.66 -8.40 117.40
CA ALA A 61 -56.75 -8.12 118.50
C ALA A 61 -57.21 -6.88 119.29
N ASP A 62 -57.70 -5.84 118.61
CA ASP A 62 -58.20 -4.64 119.27
C ASP A 62 -59.46 -4.89 120.10
N VAL A 63 -60.42 -5.69 119.60
CA VAL A 63 -61.63 -6.04 120.35
C VAL A 63 -61.27 -6.84 121.60
N LEU A 64 -60.33 -7.78 121.50
CA LEU A 64 -59.82 -8.53 122.65
C LEU A 64 -59.07 -7.60 123.63
N SER A 65 -58.30 -6.64 123.11
CA SER A 65 -57.63 -5.63 123.91
C SER A 65 -58.64 -4.75 124.67
N ALA A 66 -59.74 -4.35 124.02
CA ALA A 66 -60.83 -3.59 124.64
C ALA A 66 -61.46 -4.35 125.82
N MET A 67 -61.65 -5.67 125.69
CA MET A 67 -62.12 -6.52 126.79
C MET A 67 -61.14 -6.58 127.96
N LEU A 68 -59.83 -6.68 127.68
CA LEU A 68 -58.81 -6.67 128.73
C LEU A 68 -58.73 -5.32 129.44
N VAL A 69 -58.82 -4.20 128.70
CA VAL A 69 -58.87 -2.84 129.28
C VAL A 69 -60.13 -2.66 130.14
N GLY A 70 -61.29 -3.10 129.66
CA GLY A 70 -62.55 -3.06 130.40
C GLY A 70 -62.52 -3.81 131.73
N LEU A 71 -61.86 -4.97 131.76
CA LEU A 71 -61.65 -5.80 132.96
C LEU A 71 -60.49 -5.33 133.85
N ASN A 72 -59.86 -4.19 133.53
CA ASN A 72 -58.68 -3.66 134.23
C ASN A 72 -57.47 -4.63 134.22
N LYS A 73 -57.35 -5.44 133.16
CA LYS A 73 -56.30 -6.46 132.95
C LYS A 73 -55.28 -6.08 131.86
N SER A 74 -55.35 -4.86 131.32
CA SER A 74 -54.41 -4.35 130.31
C SER A 74 -53.73 -3.06 130.79
N ALA A 75 -52.52 -2.81 130.27
CA ALA A 75 -51.79 -1.55 130.49
C ALA A 75 -52.22 -0.44 129.52
N SER A 76 -52.95 -0.76 128.45
CA SER A 76 -53.42 0.20 127.45
C SER A 76 -54.56 1.08 127.99
N SER A 77 -54.61 2.32 127.53
CA SER A 77 -55.70 3.23 127.88
C SER A 77 -56.96 2.97 127.02
N LYS A 78 -58.13 3.36 127.53
CA LYS A 78 -59.39 3.30 126.76
C LYS A 78 -59.32 4.13 125.46
N ALA A 79 -58.54 5.22 125.46
CA ALA A 79 -58.38 6.09 124.31
C ALA A 79 -57.49 5.46 123.22
N GLU A 80 -56.40 4.79 123.61
CA GLU A 80 -55.51 4.07 122.69
C GLU A 80 -56.24 2.95 121.95
N VAL A 81 -57.04 2.16 122.67
CA VAL A 81 -57.80 1.07 122.04
C VAL A 81 -58.89 1.60 121.09
N ARG A 82 -59.61 2.67 121.46
CA ARG A 82 -60.57 3.30 120.53
C ARG A 82 -59.89 3.81 119.26
N SER A 83 -58.73 4.45 119.39
CA SER A 83 -57.95 4.93 118.25
C SER A 83 -57.48 3.79 117.34
N SER A 84 -56.98 2.69 117.91
CA SER A 84 -56.51 1.52 117.17
C SER A 84 -57.64 0.88 116.35
N ILE A 85 -58.82 0.74 116.95
CA ILE A 85 -60.02 0.21 116.28
C ILE A 85 -60.43 1.10 115.12
N GLU A 86 -60.50 2.41 115.33
CA GLU A 86 -60.86 3.37 114.28
C GLU A 86 -59.85 3.32 113.12
N GLU A 87 -58.54 3.29 113.43
CA GLU A 87 -57.46 3.23 112.45
C GLU A 87 -57.49 1.94 111.63
N HIS A 88 -57.55 0.77 112.28
CA HIS A 88 -57.62 -0.52 111.59
C HIS A 88 -58.93 -0.69 110.83
N ALA A 89 -60.06 -0.27 111.37
CA ALA A 89 -61.35 -0.31 110.67
C ALA A 89 -61.34 0.59 109.42
N GLN A 90 -60.77 1.80 109.52
CA GLN A 90 -60.63 2.69 108.39
C GLN A 90 -59.69 2.09 107.33
N ARG A 91 -58.49 1.63 107.73
CA ARG A 91 -57.52 1.06 106.80
C ARG A 91 -58.05 -0.20 106.12
N PHE A 92 -58.79 -1.05 106.83
CA PHE A 92 -59.42 -2.23 106.23
C PHE A 92 -60.43 -1.85 105.13
N ARG A 93 -61.28 -0.84 105.39
CA ARG A 93 -62.19 -0.31 104.35
C ARG A 93 -61.44 0.30 103.17
N GLU A 94 -60.36 1.04 103.44
CA GLU A 94 -59.54 1.68 102.40
C GLU A 94 -58.89 0.66 101.49
N VAL A 95 -58.21 -0.36 102.05
CA VAL A 95 -57.49 -1.37 101.29
C VAL A 95 -58.44 -2.25 100.45
N LEU A 96 -59.61 -2.62 100.99
CA LEU A 96 -60.64 -3.28 100.18
C LEU A 96 -61.14 -2.37 99.04
N GLY A 97 -61.28 -1.06 99.32
CA GLY A 97 -61.64 -0.04 98.34
C GLY A 97 -60.57 0.19 97.27
N GLU A 98 -59.29 0.09 97.62
CA GLU A 98 -58.17 0.13 96.68
C GLU A 98 -58.21 -1.06 95.72
N ASN A 99 -58.51 -2.26 96.22
CA ASN A 99 -58.71 -3.44 95.39
C ASN A 99 -59.90 -3.34 94.42
N LEU A 100 -61.01 -2.73 94.85
CA LEU A 100 -62.16 -2.51 93.96
C LEU A 100 -61.89 -1.51 92.82
N LYS A 101 -60.85 -0.68 92.93
CA LYS A 101 -60.43 0.28 91.89
C LYS A 101 -59.47 -0.34 90.87
N LEU A 102 -58.83 -1.46 91.20
CA LEU A 102 -57.96 -2.17 90.27
C LEU A 102 -58.78 -2.79 89.14
N PRO A 103 -58.24 -2.86 87.90
CA PRO A 103 -58.88 -3.55 86.78
C PRO A 103 -58.73 -5.07 86.90
N VAL A 104 -59.10 -5.63 88.05
CA VAL A 104 -59.11 -7.08 88.32
C VAL A 104 -60.19 -7.77 87.48
N ASN A 105 -60.01 -9.07 87.25
CA ASN A 105 -60.98 -9.88 86.52
C ASN A 105 -62.37 -9.90 87.21
N ASP A 106 -63.40 -10.27 86.46
CA ASP A 106 -64.80 -10.26 86.95
C ASP A 106 -65.00 -11.17 88.18
N THR A 107 -64.23 -12.25 88.30
CA THR A 107 -64.31 -13.21 89.42
C THR A 107 -63.78 -12.60 90.72
N ILE A 108 -62.61 -11.97 90.70
CA ILE A 108 -62.02 -11.26 91.85
C ILE A 108 -62.90 -10.07 92.23
N LYS A 109 -63.38 -9.31 91.24
CA LYS A 109 -64.29 -8.19 91.46
C LYS A 109 -65.59 -8.62 92.15
N ALA A 110 -66.15 -9.76 91.75
CA ALA A 110 -67.32 -10.35 92.42
C ALA A 110 -66.99 -10.76 93.86
N GLY A 111 -65.83 -11.38 94.09
CA GLY A 111 -65.35 -11.76 95.42
C GLY A 111 -65.18 -10.56 96.37
N LEU A 112 -64.54 -9.49 95.90
CA LEU A 112 -64.38 -8.22 96.65
C LEU A 112 -65.73 -7.60 97.03
N ASN A 113 -66.69 -7.58 96.10
CA ASN A 113 -68.04 -7.06 96.37
C ASN A 113 -68.82 -7.93 97.36
N LYS A 114 -68.60 -9.26 97.35
CA LYS A 114 -69.23 -10.20 98.27
C LYS A 114 -68.75 -10.03 99.71
N ILE A 115 -67.49 -9.66 99.91
CA ILE A 115 -66.89 -9.43 101.24
C ILE A 115 -67.41 -8.15 101.90
N LYS A 116 -67.71 -7.11 101.12
CA LYS A 116 -68.05 -5.78 101.65
C LYS A 116 -69.15 -5.77 102.73
N PRO A 117 -70.31 -6.44 102.57
CA PRO A 117 -71.33 -6.47 103.63
C PRO A 117 -70.86 -7.18 104.90
N SER A 118 -70.08 -8.25 104.76
CA SER A 118 -69.50 -8.99 105.88
C SER A 118 -68.43 -8.16 106.60
N LEU A 119 -67.63 -7.39 105.84
CA LEU A 119 -66.67 -6.43 106.38
C LEU A 119 -67.37 -5.34 107.21
N ASP A 120 -68.40 -4.71 106.65
CA ASP A 120 -69.15 -3.66 107.35
C ASP A 120 -69.84 -4.22 108.61
N THR A 121 -70.35 -5.46 108.55
CA THR A 121 -70.93 -6.16 109.71
C THR A 121 -69.86 -6.47 110.76
N TYR A 122 -68.69 -6.95 110.35
CA TYR A 122 -67.57 -7.24 111.24
C TYR A 122 -67.07 -5.98 111.95
N ILE A 123 -66.82 -4.90 111.20
CA ILE A 123 -66.35 -3.63 111.77
C ILE A 123 -67.39 -3.04 112.73
N SER A 124 -68.66 -2.95 112.33
CA SER A 124 -69.70 -2.39 113.20
C SER A 124 -69.90 -3.23 114.47
N THR A 125 -69.76 -4.55 114.37
CA THR A 125 -69.79 -5.45 115.53
C THR A 125 -68.54 -5.28 116.40
N ALA A 126 -67.37 -5.07 115.81
CA ALA A 126 -66.12 -4.77 116.50
C ALA A 126 -66.20 -3.46 117.30
N GLU A 127 -66.59 -2.37 116.65
CA GLU A 127 -66.76 -1.04 117.27
C GLU A 127 -67.77 -1.09 118.42
N ARG A 128 -68.91 -1.78 118.22
CA ARG A 128 -69.96 -1.93 119.23
C ARG A 128 -69.48 -2.75 120.43
N ILE A 129 -68.86 -3.91 120.20
CA ILE A 129 -68.41 -4.79 121.27
C ILE A 129 -67.21 -4.21 122.00
N ALA A 130 -66.31 -3.52 121.33
CA ALA A 130 -65.24 -2.78 121.99
C ALA A 130 -65.79 -1.60 122.81
N GLY A 131 -66.77 -0.86 122.29
CA GLY A 131 -67.46 0.19 123.03
C GLY A 131 -68.11 -0.33 124.31
N LEU A 132 -68.86 -1.44 124.20
CA LEU A 132 -69.44 -2.14 125.35
C LEU A 132 -68.36 -2.66 126.30
N ALA A 133 -67.27 -3.24 125.78
CA ALA A 133 -66.22 -3.83 126.60
C ALA A 133 -65.53 -2.79 127.49
N LEU A 134 -65.34 -1.57 126.97
CA LEU A 134 -64.72 -0.47 127.70
C LEU A 134 -65.61 0.13 128.81
N GLU A 135 -66.94 0.00 128.71
CA GLU A 135 -67.91 0.62 129.62
C GLU A 135 -68.62 -0.39 130.54
N ASN A 136 -68.99 -1.56 130.00
CA ASN A 136 -69.64 -2.66 130.68
C ASN A 136 -69.10 -4.03 130.17
N PRO A 137 -67.99 -4.51 130.77
CA PRO A 137 -67.33 -5.74 130.31
C PRO A 137 -68.21 -6.99 130.37
N GLU A 138 -69.14 -7.07 131.33
CA GLU A 138 -70.05 -8.21 131.48
C GLU A 138 -71.08 -8.27 130.34
N ALA A 139 -71.61 -7.11 129.92
CA ALA A 139 -72.49 -7.02 128.75
C ALA A 139 -71.74 -7.36 127.46
N ALA A 140 -70.50 -6.88 127.30
CA ALA A 140 -69.67 -7.24 126.15
C ALA A 140 -69.44 -8.75 126.07
N GLN A 141 -69.12 -9.41 127.19
CA GLN A 141 -68.87 -10.85 127.25
C GLN A 141 -70.07 -11.69 126.77
N GLN A 142 -71.30 -11.26 127.03
CA GLN A 142 -72.53 -11.93 126.54
C GLN A 142 -72.69 -11.81 125.02
N GLU A 143 -72.08 -10.79 124.42
CA GLU A 143 -72.23 -10.46 122.99
C GLU A 143 -71.03 -10.88 122.13
N VAL A 144 -69.90 -11.30 122.72
CA VAL A 144 -68.70 -11.79 122.00
C VAL A 144 -69.01 -12.91 121.01
N GLY A 145 -70.03 -13.74 121.27
CA GLY A 145 -70.48 -14.77 120.32
C GLY A 145 -70.89 -14.19 118.96
N THR A 146 -71.50 -13.00 118.94
CA THR A 146 -71.87 -12.30 117.70
C THR A 146 -70.65 -11.77 116.94
N PHE A 147 -69.64 -11.27 117.66
CA PHE A 147 -68.35 -10.87 117.06
C PHE A 147 -67.62 -12.06 116.44
N ASN A 148 -67.51 -13.17 117.17
CA ASN A 148 -66.83 -14.36 116.67
C ASN A 148 -67.53 -14.93 115.42
N SER A 149 -68.87 -14.86 115.35
CA SER A 149 -69.60 -15.26 114.16
C SER A 149 -69.35 -14.32 112.97
N ALA A 150 -69.29 -13.01 113.20
CA ALA A 150 -68.97 -12.04 112.15
C ALA A 150 -67.51 -12.15 111.68
N PHE A 151 -66.58 -12.43 112.61
CA PHE A 151 -65.18 -12.71 112.32
C PHE A 151 -65.04 -13.93 111.42
N SER A 152 -65.59 -15.08 111.83
CA SER A 152 -65.48 -16.35 111.09
C SER A 152 -66.14 -16.27 109.71
N GLN A 153 -67.29 -15.61 109.60
CA GLN A 153 -67.94 -15.41 108.30
C GLN A 153 -67.08 -14.57 107.34
N LEU A 154 -66.42 -13.53 107.85
CA LEU A 154 -65.54 -12.69 107.06
C LEU A 154 -64.22 -13.42 106.73
N GLU A 155 -63.67 -14.17 107.68
CA GLU A 155 -62.48 -15.02 107.52
C GLU A 155 -62.67 -16.02 106.38
N ASP A 156 -63.77 -16.76 106.37
CA ASP A 156 -64.08 -17.73 105.30
C ASP A 156 -64.17 -17.05 103.91
N GLN A 157 -64.72 -15.84 103.87
CA GLN A 157 -64.83 -15.08 102.62
C GLN A 157 -63.49 -14.49 102.18
N MET A 158 -62.69 -13.97 103.11
CA MET A 158 -61.34 -13.48 102.88
C MET A 158 -60.41 -14.60 102.40
N ALA A 159 -60.50 -15.79 102.99
CA ALA A 159 -59.76 -16.98 102.56
C ALA A 159 -60.15 -17.39 101.13
N ALA A 160 -61.44 -17.45 100.82
CA ALA A 160 -61.91 -17.76 99.46
C ALA A 160 -61.47 -16.69 98.43
N LEU A 161 -61.43 -15.41 98.82
CA LEU A 161 -60.89 -14.36 97.95
C LEU A 161 -59.36 -14.47 97.79
N SER A 162 -58.63 -14.86 98.85
CA SER A 162 -57.17 -15.08 98.77
C SER A 162 -56.84 -16.15 97.74
N GLU A 163 -57.55 -17.28 97.76
CA GLU A 163 -57.36 -18.37 96.80
C GLU A 163 -57.60 -17.90 95.35
N LEU A 164 -58.62 -17.06 95.11
CA LEU A 164 -58.89 -16.47 93.80
C LEU A 164 -57.79 -15.52 93.33
N ILE A 165 -57.30 -14.64 94.21
CA ILE A 165 -56.26 -13.66 93.87
C ILE A 165 -54.90 -14.33 93.70
N GLU A 166 -54.56 -15.31 94.53
CA GLU A 166 -53.33 -16.11 94.39
C GLU A 166 -53.33 -16.92 93.09
N SER A 167 -54.47 -17.57 92.76
CA SER A 167 -54.61 -18.32 91.51
C SER A 167 -54.48 -17.42 90.28
N ASP A 168 -55.12 -16.26 90.29
CA ASP A 168 -55.02 -15.28 89.20
C ASP A 168 -53.59 -14.75 89.07
N THR A 169 -52.93 -14.40 90.17
CA THR A 169 -51.53 -13.94 90.19
C THR A 169 -50.58 -15.01 89.62
N GLN A 170 -50.79 -16.28 89.97
CA GLN A 170 -50.00 -17.37 89.42
C GLN A 170 -50.27 -17.56 87.92
N GLN A 171 -51.52 -17.43 87.48
CA GLN A 171 -51.91 -17.54 86.08
C GLN A 171 -51.35 -16.39 85.22
N THR A 172 -51.44 -15.14 85.69
CA THR A 172 -50.88 -13.97 84.99
C THR A 172 -49.36 -14.00 84.96
N SER A 173 -48.71 -14.50 86.02
CA SER A 173 -47.25 -14.67 86.07
C SER A 173 -46.77 -15.71 85.05
N GLN A 174 -47.44 -16.88 84.98
CA GLN A 174 -47.16 -17.89 83.96
C GLN A 174 -47.47 -17.38 82.54
N GLY A 175 -48.58 -16.66 82.36
CA GLY A 175 -48.96 -16.03 81.10
C GLY A 175 -47.91 -15.03 80.62
N THR A 176 -47.35 -14.23 81.53
CA THR A 176 -46.26 -13.28 81.25
C THR A 176 -44.99 -14.01 80.80
N ALA A 177 -44.58 -15.05 81.53
CA ALA A 177 -43.40 -15.84 81.18
C ALA A 177 -43.56 -16.52 79.80
N GLN A 178 -44.75 -17.04 79.50
CA GLN A 178 -45.07 -17.61 78.19
C GLN A 178 -45.09 -16.55 77.07
N ALA A 179 -45.65 -15.37 77.32
CA ALA A 179 -45.66 -14.26 76.36
C ALA A 179 -44.24 -13.81 75.99
N ILE A 180 -43.35 -13.69 76.99
CA ILE A 180 -41.92 -13.37 76.80
C ILE A 180 -41.24 -14.47 75.99
N SER A 181 -41.40 -15.74 76.38
CA SER A 181 -40.78 -16.88 75.69
C SER A 181 -41.22 -16.99 74.23
N ASN A 182 -42.52 -16.87 73.96
CA ASN A 182 -43.08 -16.92 72.61
C ASN A 182 -42.62 -15.74 71.74
N ALA A 183 -42.53 -14.53 72.30
CA ALA A 183 -41.99 -13.36 71.60
C ALA A 183 -40.51 -13.58 71.22
N ASN A 184 -39.70 -14.11 72.14
CA ASN A 184 -38.28 -14.38 71.87
C ASN A 184 -38.08 -15.50 70.84
N LEU A 185 -38.85 -16.59 70.90
CA LEU A 185 -38.78 -17.70 69.94
C LEU A 185 -39.20 -17.26 68.53
N THR A 186 -40.29 -16.51 68.41
CA THR A 186 -40.77 -16.00 67.11
C THR A 186 -39.78 -15.00 66.50
N LEU A 187 -39.23 -14.08 67.30
CA LEU A 187 -38.23 -13.12 66.84
C LEU A 187 -36.92 -13.81 66.42
N GLY A 188 -36.44 -14.79 67.20
CA GLY A 188 -35.26 -15.59 66.86
C GLY A 188 -35.44 -16.39 65.57
N GLY A 189 -36.61 -17.02 65.38
CA GLY A 189 -36.93 -17.77 64.16
C GLY A 189 -36.94 -16.90 62.89
N VAL A 190 -37.58 -15.73 62.95
CA VAL A 190 -37.62 -14.78 61.82
C VAL A 190 -36.24 -14.22 61.50
N LEU A 191 -35.40 -13.96 62.53
CA LEU A 191 -34.03 -13.49 62.35
C LEU A 191 -33.17 -14.51 61.61
N ILE A 192 -33.21 -15.78 62.03
CA ILE A 192 -32.46 -16.87 61.37
C ILE A 192 -32.95 -17.06 59.93
N ALA A 193 -34.26 -17.10 59.70
CA ALA A 193 -34.82 -17.26 58.35
C ALA A 193 -34.41 -16.10 57.43
N SER A 194 -34.45 -14.86 57.92
CA SER A 194 -34.02 -13.66 57.18
C SER A 194 -32.53 -13.70 56.84
N LEU A 195 -31.69 -14.14 57.78
CA LEU A 195 -30.25 -14.27 57.57
C LEU A 195 -29.92 -15.33 56.51
N LEU A 196 -30.56 -16.50 56.58
CA LEU A 196 -30.38 -17.57 55.58
C LEU A 196 -30.85 -17.13 54.18
N LEU A 197 -31.96 -16.41 54.09
CA LEU A 197 -32.45 -15.87 52.82
C LEU A 197 -31.46 -14.86 52.21
N LEU A 198 -30.92 -13.94 53.02
CA LEU A 198 -29.95 -12.95 52.56
C LEU A 198 -28.61 -13.58 52.15
N LEU A 199 -28.11 -14.57 52.91
CA LEU A 199 -26.88 -15.28 52.59
C LEU A 199 -27.00 -16.09 51.29
N THR A 200 -28.12 -16.78 51.08
CA THR A 200 -28.36 -17.57 49.86
C THR A 200 -28.48 -16.69 48.62
N LEU A 201 -29.27 -15.60 48.70
CA LEU A 201 -29.38 -14.62 47.61
C LEU A 201 -28.06 -13.90 47.34
N GLY A 202 -27.33 -13.50 48.40
CA GLY A 202 -26.03 -12.83 48.28
C GLY A 202 -24.97 -13.71 47.63
N ARG A 203 -24.86 -14.97 48.07
CA ARG A 203 -23.93 -15.95 47.46
C ARG A 203 -24.26 -16.19 45.98
N SER A 204 -25.55 -16.33 45.64
CA SER A 204 -26.00 -16.50 44.26
C SER A 204 -25.65 -15.29 43.39
N ALA A 205 -25.89 -14.07 43.91
CA ALA A 205 -25.53 -12.83 43.22
C ALA A 205 -24.02 -12.75 42.93
N ILE A 206 -23.17 -12.99 43.93
CA ILE A 206 -21.71 -12.96 43.81
C ILE A 206 -21.23 -13.95 42.74
N LEU A 207 -21.60 -15.22 42.84
CA LEU A 207 -21.15 -16.26 41.89
C LEU A 207 -21.61 -15.94 40.46
N SER A 208 -22.82 -15.41 40.32
CA SER A 208 -23.42 -15.11 39.02
C SER A 208 -22.86 -13.86 38.33
N ILE A 209 -22.17 -12.98 39.06
CA ILE A 209 -21.58 -11.74 38.54
C ILE A 209 -20.05 -11.89 38.41
N MET A 210 -19.38 -12.39 39.45
CA MET A 210 -17.92 -12.44 39.53
C MET A 210 -17.32 -13.45 38.55
N GLY A 211 -17.95 -14.61 38.35
CA GLY A 211 -17.46 -15.63 37.41
C GLY A 211 -17.34 -15.12 35.98
N PRO A 212 -18.43 -14.58 35.37
CA PRO A 212 -18.38 -13.99 34.03
C PRO A 212 -17.39 -12.82 33.91
N LEU A 213 -17.27 -11.96 34.93
CA LEU A 213 -16.30 -10.85 34.94
C LEU A 213 -14.85 -11.34 34.94
N GLN A 214 -14.53 -12.37 35.72
CA GLN A 214 -13.21 -12.99 35.71
C GLN A 214 -12.88 -13.64 34.36
N THR A 215 -13.88 -14.24 33.70
CA THR A 215 -13.71 -14.76 32.34
C THR A 215 -13.46 -13.63 31.33
N ALA A 216 -14.24 -12.54 31.38
CA ALA A 216 -14.01 -11.37 30.53
C ALA A 216 -12.61 -10.75 30.76
N SER A 217 -12.16 -10.68 32.01
CA SER A 217 -10.81 -10.20 32.36
C SER A 217 -9.72 -11.10 31.77
N ARG A 218 -9.84 -12.42 31.90
CA ARG A 218 -8.87 -13.37 31.32
C ARG A 218 -8.83 -13.30 29.79
N ILE A 219 -10.00 -13.14 29.16
CA ILE A 219 -10.09 -12.95 27.70
C ILE A 219 -9.36 -11.66 27.29
N ALA A 220 -9.64 -10.54 27.96
CA ALA A 220 -9.00 -9.27 27.67
C ALA A 220 -7.47 -9.34 27.87
N GLU A 221 -7.02 -10.02 28.93
CA GLU A 221 -5.60 -10.27 29.20
C GLU A 221 -4.94 -11.12 28.12
N SER A 222 -5.61 -12.19 27.65
CA SER A 222 -5.14 -13.01 26.52
C SER A 222 -4.98 -12.17 25.25
N ILE A 223 -5.98 -11.34 24.92
CA ILE A 223 -5.93 -10.43 23.76
C ILE A 223 -4.78 -9.42 23.90
N ALA A 224 -4.58 -8.84 25.07
CA ALA A 224 -3.51 -7.86 25.33
C ALA A 224 -2.10 -8.46 25.18
N HIS A 225 -1.93 -9.74 25.56
CA HIS A 225 -0.70 -10.50 25.34
C HIS A 225 -0.54 -11.01 23.91
N GLY A 226 -1.49 -10.71 23.01
CA GLY A 226 -1.48 -11.11 21.61
C GLY A 226 -1.94 -12.54 21.36
N ASN A 227 -2.50 -13.24 22.35
CA ASN A 227 -3.05 -14.57 22.14
C ASN A 227 -4.52 -14.50 21.71
N LEU A 228 -4.75 -14.69 20.40
CA LEU A 228 -6.05 -14.68 19.75
C LEU A 228 -6.48 -16.07 19.26
N SER A 229 -5.67 -17.11 19.50
CA SER A 229 -5.86 -18.46 18.95
C SER A 229 -7.01 -19.21 19.60
N GLU A 230 -7.33 -18.89 20.86
CA GLU A 230 -8.40 -19.52 21.60
C GLU A 230 -9.76 -18.86 21.27
N PRO A 231 -10.72 -19.60 20.69
CA PRO A 231 -12.03 -19.05 20.40
C PRO A 231 -12.79 -18.75 21.70
N ILE A 232 -13.31 -17.53 21.80
CA ILE A 232 -14.14 -17.13 22.94
C ILE A 232 -15.51 -17.80 22.84
N VAL A 233 -15.86 -18.61 23.83
CA VAL A 233 -17.19 -19.24 23.94
C VAL A 233 -18.22 -18.17 24.31
N GLU A 234 -19.13 -17.88 23.39
CA GLU A 234 -20.15 -16.85 23.58
C GLU A 234 -21.29 -17.37 24.50
N PRO A 235 -21.56 -16.69 25.64
CA PRO A 235 -22.61 -17.11 26.55
C PRO A 235 -24.01 -16.86 25.96
N THR A 236 -24.93 -17.80 26.19
CA THR A 236 -26.35 -17.73 25.75
C THR A 236 -27.21 -16.79 26.59
N ARG A 237 -26.72 -16.36 27.77
CA ARG A 237 -27.44 -15.41 28.62
C ARG A 237 -27.45 -14.02 28.00
N HIS A 238 -28.53 -13.29 28.28
CA HIS A 238 -28.76 -11.93 27.80
C HIS A 238 -28.56 -10.89 28.91
N ASP A 239 -27.58 -11.10 29.79
CA ASP A 239 -27.19 -10.12 30.81
C ASP A 239 -25.95 -9.31 30.39
N GLU A 240 -25.65 -8.27 31.17
CA GLU A 240 -24.61 -7.29 30.87
C GLU A 240 -23.22 -7.93 30.80
N ALA A 241 -22.92 -8.89 31.68
CA ALA A 241 -21.64 -9.61 31.63
C ALA A 241 -21.53 -10.49 30.38
N SER A 242 -22.64 -11.13 29.97
CA SER A 242 -22.67 -11.91 28.73
C SER A 242 -22.51 -11.02 27.49
N ALA A 243 -23.09 -9.82 27.49
CA ALA A 243 -22.91 -8.84 26.43
C ALA A 243 -21.46 -8.35 26.31
N LEU A 244 -20.77 -8.16 27.44
CA LEU A 244 -19.34 -7.84 27.47
C LEU A 244 -18.50 -8.96 26.82
N ILE A 245 -18.75 -10.23 27.17
CA ILE A 245 -18.02 -11.37 26.59
C ILE A 245 -18.25 -11.46 25.07
N ARG A 246 -19.49 -11.27 24.58
CA ARG A 246 -19.77 -11.24 23.13
C ARG A 246 -19.09 -10.07 22.40
N SER A 247 -18.98 -8.92 23.07
CA SER A 247 -18.26 -7.77 22.52
C SER A 247 -16.76 -8.06 22.40
N LEU A 248 -16.17 -8.70 23.42
CA LEU A 248 -14.79 -9.19 23.37
C LEU A 248 -14.58 -10.25 22.28
N ALA A 249 -15.56 -11.16 22.07
CA ALA A 249 -15.52 -12.14 20.99
C ALA A 249 -15.51 -11.49 19.60
N THR A 250 -16.33 -10.46 19.40
CA THR A 250 -16.35 -9.68 18.16
C THR A 250 -15.04 -8.96 17.95
N MET A 251 -14.52 -8.27 18.98
CA MET A 251 -13.22 -7.60 18.93
C MET A 251 -12.08 -8.57 18.60
N GLN A 252 -12.06 -9.77 19.20
CA GLN A 252 -11.07 -10.80 18.88
C GLN A 252 -11.15 -11.20 17.40
N ARG A 253 -12.36 -11.44 16.87
CA ARG A 253 -12.57 -11.83 15.47
C ARG A 253 -12.09 -10.75 14.49
N ASP A 254 -12.42 -9.49 14.77
CA ASP A 254 -12.02 -8.36 13.93
C ASP A 254 -10.51 -8.13 13.97
N LEU A 255 -9.88 -8.24 15.16
CA LEU A 255 -8.43 -8.20 15.31
C LEU A 255 -7.74 -9.32 14.53
N ARG A 256 -8.24 -10.56 14.63
CA ARG A 256 -7.72 -11.69 13.85
C ARG A 256 -7.79 -11.41 12.35
N GLY A 257 -8.94 -10.96 11.86
CA GLY A 257 -9.10 -10.62 10.44
C GLY A 257 -8.16 -9.52 9.97
N MET A 258 -7.98 -8.45 10.78
CA MET A 258 -7.00 -7.40 10.47
C MET A 258 -5.56 -7.94 10.43
N ILE A 259 -5.17 -8.78 11.39
CA ILE A 259 -3.82 -9.37 11.44
C ILE A 259 -3.57 -10.30 10.24
N GLU A 260 -4.56 -11.11 9.85
CA GLU A 260 -4.49 -11.96 8.65
C GLU A 260 -4.31 -11.14 7.37
N VAL A 261 -5.06 -10.04 7.22
CA VAL A 261 -4.93 -9.12 6.08
C VAL A 261 -3.55 -8.45 6.08
N VAL A 262 -3.06 -7.96 7.22
CA VAL A 262 -1.74 -7.33 7.32
C VAL A 262 -0.63 -8.34 6.99
N ARG A 263 -0.72 -9.57 7.49
CA ARG A 263 0.24 -10.65 7.18
C ARG A 263 0.22 -11.00 5.68
N SER A 264 -0.96 -11.11 5.09
CA SER A 264 -1.10 -11.37 3.65
C SER A 264 -0.50 -10.25 2.82
N ASN A 265 -0.77 -8.98 3.17
CA ASN A 265 -0.22 -7.82 2.49
C ASN A 265 1.31 -7.73 2.65
N ALA A 266 1.86 -8.03 3.84
CA ALA A 266 3.31 -8.10 4.06
C ALA A 266 3.97 -9.13 3.13
N HIS A 267 3.41 -10.34 3.05
CA HIS A 267 3.88 -11.36 2.11
C HIS A 267 3.75 -10.92 0.65
N GLY A 268 2.66 -10.24 0.28
CA GLY A 268 2.47 -9.66 -1.05
C GLY A 268 3.55 -8.64 -1.40
N VAL A 269 3.82 -7.68 -0.52
CA VAL A 269 4.86 -6.66 -0.71
C VAL A 269 6.25 -7.29 -0.81
N SER A 270 6.56 -8.28 0.03
CA SER A 270 7.83 -9.00 -0.04
C SER A 270 7.99 -9.73 -1.38
N GLY A 271 6.94 -10.41 -1.86
CA GLY A 271 6.93 -11.08 -3.16
C GLY A 271 7.09 -10.11 -4.34
N MET A 272 6.35 -8.99 -4.33
CA MET A 272 6.47 -7.93 -5.34
C MET A 272 7.86 -7.30 -5.34
N SER A 273 8.46 -7.12 -4.16
CA SER A 273 9.83 -6.60 -4.02
C SER A 273 10.83 -7.58 -4.63
N ALA A 274 10.71 -8.88 -4.36
CA ALA A 274 11.56 -9.88 -5.00
C ALA A 274 11.44 -9.88 -6.54
N GLN A 275 10.22 -9.74 -7.07
CA GLN A 275 9.99 -9.60 -8.51
C GLN A 275 10.62 -8.34 -9.08
N LEU A 276 10.48 -7.20 -8.40
CA LEU A 276 11.07 -5.93 -8.82
C LEU A 276 12.60 -5.98 -8.79
N SER A 277 13.19 -6.64 -7.79
CA SER A 277 14.65 -6.86 -7.71
C SER A 277 15.16 -7.68 -8.89
N ASN A 278 14.44 -8.74 -9.27
CA ASN A 278 14.79 -9.53 -10.46
C ASN A 278 14.69 -8.70 -11.74
N GLY A 279 13.62 -7.89 -11.87
CA GLY A 279 13.47 -6.95 -12.98
C GLY A 279 14.62 -5.93 -13.04
N CYS A 280 15.05 -5.41 -11.90
CA CYS A 280 16.22 -4.52 -11.83
C CYS A 280 17.49 -5.21 -12.38
N HIS A 281 17.75 -6.47 -12.01
CA HIS A 281 18.88 -7.22 -12.55
C HIS A 281 18.80 -7.43 -14.07
N GLU A 282 17.62 -7.71 -14.60
CA GLU A 282 17.41 -7.89 -16.04
C GLU A 282 17.65 -6.59 -16.82
N VAL A 283 17.13 -5.46 -16.33
CA VAL A 283 17.35 -4.16 -16.98
C VAL A 283 18.81 -3.71 -16.83
N ALA A 284 19.48 -4.03 -15.71
CA ALA A 284 20.90 -3.75 -15.54
C ALA A 284 21.74 -4.53 -16.57
N GLY A 285 21.46 -5.82 -16.75
CA GLY A 285 22.10 -6.64 -17.76
C GLY A 285 21.85 -6.13 -19.18
N SER A 286 20.61 -5.75 -19.48
CA SER A 286 20.23 -5.19 -20.79
C SER A 286 20.92 -3.85 -21.06
N SER A 287 21.05 -2.99 -20.05
CA SER A 287 21.78 -1.73 -20.15
C SER A 287 23.26 -2.00 -20.42
N GLN A 288 23.89 -2.94 -19.70
CA GLN A 288 25.28 -3.31 -19.97
C GLN A 288 25.49 -3.79 -21.42
N GLN A 289 24.57 -4.59 -21.95
CA GLN A 289 24.60 -5.02 -23.35
C GLN A 289 24.41 -3.85 -24.32
N GLN A 290 23.51 -2.91 -24.02
CA GLN A 290 23.27 -1.71 -24.83
C GLN A 290 24.50 -0.81 -24.88
N SER A 291 25.20 -0.62 -23.76
CA SER A 291 26.47 0.12 -23.69
C SER A 291 27.57 -0.56 -24.51
N ALA A 292 27.71 -1.88 -24.43
CA ALA A 292 28.67 -2.63 -25.25
C ALA A 292 28.36 -2.53 -26.76
N ALA A 293 27.08 -2.63 -27.12
CA ALA A 293 26.61 -2.44 -28.50
C ALA A 293 26.90 -1.01 -28.99
N ALA A 294 26.65 0.01 -28.16
CA ALA A 294 26.97 1.40 -28.48
C ALA A 294 28.47 1.60 -28.71
N SER A 295 29.33 1.05 -27.85
CA SER A 295 30.79 1.09 -28.04
C SER A 295 31.22 0.46 -29.39
N THR A 296 30.58 -0.64 -29.77
CA THR A 296 30.85 -1.33 -31.04
C THR A 296 30.37 -0.50 -32.23
N MET A 297 29.19 0.11 -32.14
CA MET A 297 28.67 1.01 -33.17
C MET A 297 29.52 2.27 -33.30
N ALA A 298 30.06 2.81 -32.20
CA ALA A 298 30.96 3.97 -32.23
C ALA A 298 32.25 3.64 -32.98
N ALA A 299 32.83 2.47 -32.74
CA ALA A 299 33.99 1.99 -33.49
C ALA A 299 33.66 1.85 -34.99
N ALA A 300 32.51 1.26 -35.34
CA ALA A 300 32.07 1.13 -36.72
C ALA A 300 31.81 2.49 -37.41
N ALA A 301 31.25 3.46 -36.68
CA ALA A 301 31.05 4.82 -37.19
C ALA A 301 32.39 5.54 -37.42
N SER A 302 33.37 5.34 -36.54
CA SER A 302 34.73 5.86 -36.73
C SER A 302 35.42 5.24 -37.95
N GLU A 303 35.28 3.92 -38.16
CA GLU A 303 35.81 3.23 -39.34
C GLU A 303 35.12 3.68 -40.63
N MET A 304 33.81 3.92 -40.57
CA MET A 304 33.04 4.47 -41.69
C MET A 304 33.51 5.89 -42.04
N THR A 305 33.76 6.73 -41.04
CA THR A 305 34.30 8.09 -41.25
C THR A 305 35.66 8.04 -41.94
N ALA A 306 36.57 7.18 -41.48
CA ALA A 306 37.87 6.98 -42.13
C ALA A 306 37.74 6.48 -43.58
N SER A 307 36.79 5.57 -43.83
CA SER A 307 36.50 5.06 -45.18
C SER A 307 35.92 6.15 -46.10
N ILE A 308 35.06 7.02 -45.58
CA ILE A 308 34.52 8.18 -46.33
C ILE A 308 35.66 9.13 -46.73
N GLU A 309 36.62 9.39 -45.85
CA GLU A 309 37.81 10.20 -46.16
C GLU A 309 38.69 9.55 -47.24
N GLU A 310 38.91 8.22 -47.17
CA GLU A 310 39.62 7.46 -48.21
C GLU A 310 38.93 7.60 -49.57
N ILE A 311 37.63 7.37 -49.62
CA ILE A 311 36.84 7.44 -50.86
C ILE A 311 36.84 8.87 -51.40
N THR A 312 36.78 9.89 -50.53
CA THR A 312 36.92 11.30 -50.92
C THR A 312 38.25 11.53 -51.66
N ARG A 313 39.38 11.08 -51.08
CA ARG A 313 40.70 11.17 -51.72
C ARG A 313 40.79 10.38 -53.02
N HIS A 314 40.04 9.29 -53.16
CA HIS A 314 39.98 8.52 -54.41
C HIS A 314 39.17 9.24 -55.48
N ALA A 315 38.04 9.84 -55.13
CA ALA A 315 37.23 10.64 -56.03
C ALA A 315 38.02 11.86 -56.54
N GLU A 316 38.72 12.59 -55.67
CA GLU A 316 39.58 13.72 -56.06
C GLU A 316 40.68 13.29 -57.03
N ARG A 317 41.35 12.17 -56.76
CA ARG A 317 42.36 11.62 -57.68
C ARG A 317 41.78 11.18 -59.02
N ALA A 318 40.59 10.56 -59.02
CA ALA A 318 39.90 10.17 -60.25
C ALA A 318 39.51 11.40 -61.09
N LEU A 319 39.07 12.48 -60.44
CA LEU A 319 38.76 13.76 -61.09
C LEU A 319 40.01 14.36 -61.75
N ASP A 320 41.14 14.38 -61.04
CA ASP A 320 42.41 14.88 -61.58
C ASP A 320 42.88 14.06 -62.79
N MET A 321 42.80 12.73 -62.70
CA MET A 321 43.12 11.83 -63.82
C MET A 321 42.19 12.05 -65.02
N ALA A 322 40.89 12.26 -64.80
CA ALA A 322 39.93 12.54 -65.86
C ALA A 322 40.23 13.88 -66.56
N ASN A 323 40.53 14.94 -65.79
CA ASN A 323 40.93 16.24 -66.31
C ASN A 323 42.25 16.16 -67.10
N GLN A 324 43.21 15.37 -66.62
CA GLN A 324 44.47 15.15 -67.33
C GLN A 324 44.24 14.41 -68.65
N ALA A 325 43.41 13.37 -68.67
CA ALA A 325 43.04 12.64 -69.87
C ALA A 325 42.29 13.54 -70.87
N GLU A 326 41.40 14.41 -70.40
CA GLU A 326 40.70 15.41 -71.22
C GLU A 326 41.71 16.36 -71.89
N SER A 327 42.69 16.86 -71.14
CA SER A 327 43.76 17.74 -71.67
C SER A 327 44.59 17.02 -72.73
N LEU A 328 45.01 15.78 -72.47
CA LEU A 328 45.79 14.97 -73.40
C LEU A 328 45.00 14.67 -74.69
N ALA A 329 43.70 14.38 -74.57
CA ALA A 329 42.83 14.16 -75.72
C ALA A 329 42.67 15.44 -76.55
N LYS A 330 42.46 16.61 -75.92
CA LYS A 330 42.41 17.90 -76.62
C LYS A 330 43.71 18.21 -77.35
N ASP A 331 44.85 17.99 -76.72
CA ASP A 331 46.16 18.18 -77.34
C ASP A 331 46.38 17.19 -78.50
N GLY A 332 46.03 15.92 -78.31
CA GLY A 332 46.08 14.92 -79.37
C GLY A 332 45.20 15.31 -80.58
N GLY A 333 43.99 15.80 -80.33
CA GLY A 333 43.07 16.27 -81.37
C GLY A 333 43.65 17.45 -82.15
N ARG A 334 44.30 18.39 -81.47
CA ARG A 334 45.01 19.52 -82.11
C ARG A 334 46.17 19.04 -82.99
N VAL A 335 46.98 18.09 -82.51
CA VAL A 335 48.09 17.51 -83.29
C VAL A 335 47.57 16.79 -84.53
N ILE A 336 46.50 16.00 -84.40
CA ILE A 336 45.88 15.30 -85.53
C ILE A 336 45.32 16.28 -86.56
N HIS A 337 44.66 17.36 -86.13
CA HIS A 337 44.24 18.43 -87.03
C HIS A 337 45.40 19.03 -87.83
N GLN A 338 46.56 19.23 -87.19
CA GLN A 338 47.76 19.69 -87.88
C GLN A 338 48.26 18.67 -88.89
N VAL A 339 48.29 17.38 -88.54
CA VAL A 339 48.69 16.29 -89.45
C VAL A 339 47.80 16.23 -90.69
N VAL A 340 46.48 16.38 -90.52
CA VAL A 340 45.54 16.46 -91.66
C VAL A 340 45.89 17.64 -92.58
N SER A 341 46.15 18.82 -92.01
CA SER A 341 46.54 20.01 -92.78
C SER A 341 47.86 19.82 -93.52
N ASP A 342 48.85 19.19 -92.90
CA ASP A 342 50.16 18.93 -93.49
C ASP A 342 50.05 17.90 -94.63
N MET A 343 49.28 16.83 -94.44
CA MET A 343 49.02 15.81 -95.45
C MET A 343 48.30 16.38 -96.68
N ASP A 344 47.29 17.21 -96.48
CA ASP A 344 46.61 17.96 -97.55
C ASP A 344 47.58 18.89 -98.29
N GLY A 345 48.54 19.50 -97.57
CA GLY A 345 49.67 20.24 -98.17
C GLY A 345 50.59 19.36 -99.04
N ILE A 346 50.97 18.18 -98.55
CA ILE A 346 51.81 17.22 -99.29
C ILE A 346 51.10 16.73 -100.55
N ALA A 347 49.81 16.37 -100.45
CA ALA A 347 49.02 15.94 -101.60
C ALA A 347 48.98 17.02 -102.70
N ARG A 348 48.72 18.28 -102.33
CA ARG A 348 48.76 19.41 -103.27
C ARG A 348 50.14 19.58 -103.90
N SER A 349 51.21 19.50 -103.13
CA SER A 349 52.59 19.63 -103.63
C SER A 349 52.97 18.52 -104.60
N ALA A 350 52.55 17.27 -104.32
CA ALA A 350 52.76 16.13 -105.20
C ALA A 350 51.97 16.28 -106.51
N GLN A 351 50.70 16.69 -106.45
CA GLN A 351 49.87 16.97 -107.63
C GLN A 351 50.45 18.10 -108.50
N GLN A 352 50.95 19.17 -107.88
CA GLN A 352 51.61 20.27 -108.58
C GLN A 352 52.90 19.79 -109.25
N SER A 353 53.72 18.99 -108.56
CA SER A 353 54.94 18.40 -109.11
C SER A 353 54.64 17.49 -110.32
N ALA A 354 53.60 16.64 -110.22
CA ALA A 354 53.14 15.83 -111.33
C ALA A 354 52.69 16.67 -112.53
N GLN A 355 52.08 17.84 -112.31
CA GLN A 355 51.70 18.76 -113.39
C GLN A 355 52.91 19.41 -114.07
N VAL A 356 53.93 19.81 -113.30
CA VAL A 356 55.19 20.36 -113.83
C VAL A 356 55.92 19.30 -114.67
N ILE A 357 56.01 18.07 -114.17
CA ILE A 357 56.67 16.96 -114.89
C ILE A 357 55.90 16.59 -116.16
N ARG A 358 54.56 16.59 -116.14
CA ARG A 358 53.74 16.42 -117.36
C ARG A 358 53.99 17.51 -118.40
N THR A 359 54.26 18.74 -117.94
CA THR A 359 54.63 19.85 -118.83
C THR A 359 56.00 19.58 -119.47
N LEU A 360 56.99 19.13 -118.68
CA LEU A 360 58.31 18.75 -119.17
C LEU A 360 58.27 17.57 -120.15
N ASP A 361 57.39 16.59 -119.93
CA ASP A 361 57.17 15.46 -120.85
C ASP A 361 56.70 15.95 -122.24
N LYS A 362 55.73 16.89 -122.25
CA LYS A 362 55.22 17.53 -123.47
C LYS A 362 56.27 18.41 -124.16
N GLU A 363 57.05 19.17 -123.40
CA GLU A 363 58.16 19.95 -123.96
C GLU A 363 59.25 19.06 -124.56
N SER A 364 59.56 17.93 -123.90
CA SER A 364 60.51 16.92 -124.38
C SER A 364 60.03 16.24 -125.67
N GLU A 365 58.72 15.99 -125.80
CA GLU A 365 58.12 15.54 -127.07
C GLU A 365 58.31 16.58 -128.19
N GLY A 366 58.13 17.87 -127.87
CA GLY A 366 58.44 18.98 -128.78
C GLY A 366 59.89 18.97 -129.25
N ILE A 367 60.85 18.79 -128.33
CA ILE A 367 62.28 18.68 -128.65
C ILE A 367 62.55 17.45 -129.52
N PHE A 368 61.97 16.30 -129.20
CA PHE A 368 62.13 15.07 -129.98
C PHE A 368 61.73 15.29 -131.45
N ASN A 369 60.58 15.94 -131.67
CA ASN A 369 60.10 16.25 -133.02
C ASN A 369 61.08 17.18 -133.78
N ILE A 370 61.63 18.20 -133.12
CA ILE A 370 62.65 19.08 -133.72
C ILE A 370 63.91 18.29 -134.08
N ILE A 371 64.38 17.41 -133.20
CA ILE A 371 65.58 16.59 -133.44
C ILE A 371 65.38 15.63 -134.61
N GLN A 372 64.18 15.06 -134.79
CA GLN A 372 63.86 14.25 -135.98
C GLN A 372 63.94 15.08 -137.27
N VAL A 373 63.47 16.33 -137.25
CA VAL A 373 63.61 17.25 -138.40
C VAL A 373 65.08 17.57 -138.69
N ILE A 374 65.88 17.88 -137.66
CA ILE A 374 67.32 18.18 -137.83
C ILE A 374 68.06 16.96 -138.36
N LYS A 375 67.74 15.75 -137.86
CA LYS A 375 68.30 14.50 -138.40
C LYS A 375 67.93 14.34 -139.87
N GLY A 376 66.67 14.57 -140.23
CA GLY A 376 66.24 14.58 -141.63
C GLY A 376 67.01 15.57 -142.49
N ILE A 377 67.26 16.79 -142.00
CA ILE A 377 68.08 17.80 -142.69
C ILE A 377 69.53 17.33 -142.81
N ALA A 378 70.12 16.75 -141.76
CA ALA A 378 71.49 16.24 -141.79
C ALA A 378 71.64 15.08 -142.78
N ASP A 379 70.70 14.15 -142.82
CA ASP A 379 70.70 13.03 -143.77
C ASP A 379 70.53 13.54 -145.21
N GLN A 380 69.66 14.53 -145.44
CA GLN A 380 69.54 15.23 -146.73
C GLN A 380 70.83 15.96 -147.11
N THR A 381 71.48 16.63 -146.16
CA THR A 381 72.73 17.37 -146.38
C THR A 381 73.88 16.41 -146.68
N ASN A 382 73.93 15.26 -146.03
CA ASN A 382 74.89 14.19 -146.31
C ASN A 382 74.70 13.62 -147.73
N LEU A 383 73.45 13.47 -148.18
CA LEU A 383 73.12 13.07 -149.56
C LEU A 383 73.52 14.13 -150.59
N LEU A 384 73.24 15.41 -150.31
CA LEU A 384 73.66 16.54 -151.15
C LEU A 384 75.19 16.62 -151.26
N ALA A 385 75.89 16.46 -150.13
CA ALA A 385 77.34 16.48 -150.07
C ALA A 385 77.97 15.28 -150.79
N LEU A 386 77.36 14.09 -150.69
CA LEU A 386 77.77 12.92 -151.48
C LEU A 386 77.64 13.18 -152.98
N ASN A 387 76.51 13.76 -153.42
CA ASN A 387 76.31 14.12 -154.83
C ASN A 387 77.33 15.17 -155.28
N ALA A 388 77.65 16.16 -154.44
CA ALA A 388 78.67 17.17 -154.74
C ALA A 388 80.08 16.57 -154.81
N ALA A 389 80.44 15.62 -153.93
CA ALA A 389 81.72 14.94 -153.94
C ALA A 389 81.89 14.06 -155.20
N ILE A 390 80.81 13.39 -155.64
CA ILE A 390 80.77 12.63 -156.89
C ILE A 390 81.04 13.56 -158.09
N GLU A 391 80.37 14.71 -158.15
CA GLU A 391 80.55 15.65 -159.28
C GLU A 391 81.92 16.34 -159.26
N ALA A 392 82.47 16.61 -158.07
CA ALA A 392 83.82 17.14 -157.90
C ALA A 392 84.90 16.14 -158.35
N ALA A 393 84.74 14.84 -158.08
CA ALA A 393 85.62 13.80 -158.60
C ALA A 393 85.54 13.70 -160.14
N ARG A 394 84.38 14.01 -160.72
CA ARG A 394 84.12 14.01 -162.17
C ARG A 394 84.83 15.15 -162.91
N ALA A 395 85.02 16.30 -162.25
CA ALA A 395 85.67 17.49 -162.80
C ALA A 395 87.22 17.42 -162.82
N GLY A 396 87.82 16.33 -162.32
CA GLY A 396 89.28 16.11 -162.34
C GLY A 396 90.06 17.16 -161.55
N GLU A 397 91.21 17.61 -162.06
CA GLU A 397 92.11 18.56 -161.36
C GLU A 397 91.44 19.92 -161.04
N GLN A 398 90.44 20.35 -161.81
CA GLN A 398 89.69 21.60 -161.52
C GLN A 398 88.73 21.46 -160.32
N GLY A 399 88.35 20.23 -159.95
CA GLY A 399 87.36 19.93 -158.91
C GLY A 399 87.95 19.72 -157.51
N ARG A 400 89.29 19.71 -157.34
CA ARG A 400 89.94 19.35 -156.06
C ARG A 400 89.50 20.24 -154.88
N GLY A 401 89.39 21.54 -155.08
CA GLY A 401 88.90 22.46 -154.04
C GLY A 401 87.45 22.18 -153.63
N PHE A 402 86.60 21.82 -154.61
CA PHE A 402 85.19 21.50 -154.38
C PHE A 402 85.00 20.13 -153.71
N ALA A 403 85.84 19.14 -154.05
CA ALA A 403 85.82 17.82 -153.43
C ALA A 403 86.13 17.91 -151.92
N VAL A 404 87.13 18.72 -151.55
CA VAL A 404 87.47 18.95 -150.13
C VAL A 404 86.30 19.59 -149.38
N VAL A 405 85.62 20.57 -149.97
CA VAL A 405 84.43 21.18 -149.35
C VAL A 405 83.27 20.19 -149.24
N ALA A 406 83.04 19.38 -150.27
CA ALA A 406 81.97 18.36 -150.25
C ALA A 406 82.23 17.27 -149.20
N ASP A 407 83.47 16.79 -149.05
CA ASP A 407 83.85 15.85 -148.00
C ASP A 407 83.75 16.48 -146.60
N GLU A 408 84.07 17.76 -146.44
CA GLU A 408 83.90 18.48 -145.16
C GLU A 408 82.41 18.65 -144.81
N VAL A 409 81.56 18.99 -145.79
CA VAL A 409 80.09 19.08 -145.58
C VAL A 409 79.51 17.70 -145.28
N ARG A 410 79.98 16.64 -145.94
CA ARG A 410 79.57 15.25 -145.68
C ARG A 410 79.97 14.82 -144.27
N SER A 411 81.20 15.13 -143.86
CA SER A 411 81.69 14.89 -142.51
C SER A 411 80.86 15.65 -141.46
N LEU A 412 80.55 16.92 -141.72
CA LEU A 412 79.72 17.74 -140.84
C LEU A 412 78.28 17.22 -140.75
N ALA A 413 77.69 16.79 -141.86
CA ALA A 413 76.37 16.19 -141.90
C ALA A 413 76.32 14.84 -141.16
N GLY A 414 77.35 14.00 -141.33
CA GLY A 414 77.51 12.75 -140.58
C GLY A 414 77.66 12.99 -139.07
N ARG A 415 78.46 13.98 -138.67
CA ARG A 415 78.57 14.41 -137.26
C ARG A 415 77.25 14.96 -136.72
N THR A 416 76.51 15.72 -137.53
CA THR A 416 75.19 16.24 -137.15
C THR A 416 74.18 15.12 -136.97
N SER A 417 74.13 14.14 -137.88
CA SER A 417 73.24 12.96 -137.75
C SER A 417 73.61 12.13 -136.51
N ALA A 418 74.90 11.91 -136.24
CA ALA A 418 75.36 11.25 -135.01
C ALA A 418 74.95 12.00 -133.74
N SER A 419 75.17 13.33 -133.67
CA SER A 419 74.77 14.15 -132.52
C SER A 419 73.24 14.20 -132.34
N THR A 420 72.46 14.28 -133.42
CA THR A 420 70.98 14.21 -133.32
C THR A 420 70.51 12.86 -132.82
N GLN A 421 71.17 11.75 -133.18
CA GLN A 421 70.87 10.43 -132.64
C GLN A 421 71.18 10.33 -131.14
N GLU A 422 72.31 10.89 -130.69
CA GLU A 422 72.65 10.98 -129.27
C GLU A 422 71.62 11.81 -128.49
N ILE A 423 71.25 12.99 -129.01
CA ILE A 423 70.22 13.84 -128.40
C ILE A 423 68.86 13.13 -128.38
N ALA A 424 68.46 12.46 -129.47
CA ALA A 424 67.22 11.68 -129.51
C ALA A 424 67.21 10.58 -128.42
N SER A 425 68.34 9.90 -128.21
CA SER A 425 68.48 8.93 -127.12
C SER A 425 68.36 9.58 -125.73
N MET A 426 68.88 10.80 -125.58
CA MET A 426 68.82 11.55 -124.33
C MET A 426 67.39 12.02 -124.03
N VAL A 427 66.68 12.54 -125.03
CA VAL A 427 65.28 12.95 -124.92
C VAL A 427 64.39 11.74 -124.62
N ALA A 428 64.63 10.58 -125.24
CA ALA A 428 63.90 9.36 -124.93
C ALA A 428 64.09 8.90 -123.48
N ARG A 429 65.32 9.03 -122.93
CA ARG A 429 65.57 8.78 -121.50
C ARG A 429 64.86 9.80 -120.60
N ILE A 430 64.86 11.08 -120.96
CA ILE A 430 64.14 12.13 -120.22
C ILE A 430 62.64 11.79 -120.19
N GLN A 431 62.03 11.46 -121.33
CA GLN A 431 60.62 11.07 -121.43
C GLN A 431 60.28 9.82 -120.60
N GLN A 432 61.20 8.86 -120.53
CA GLN A 432 61.01 7.69 -119.68
C GLN A 432 61.05 8.08 -118.19
N SER A 433 62.05 8.86 -117.78
CA SER A 433 62.18 9.34 -116.40
C SER A 433 61.04 10.27 -115.98
N THR A 434 60.50 11.11 -116.87
CA THR A 434 59.32 11.95 -116.58
C THR A 434 58.07 11.09 -116.35
N ARG A 435 57.83 10.07 -117.18
CA ARG A 435 56.71 9.13 -116.96
C ARG A 435 56.82 8.38 -115.64
N GLU A 436 57.99 7.85 -115.33
CA GLU A 436 58.26 7.19 -114.05
C GLU A 436 58.02 8.14 -112.86
N ALA A 437 58.46 9.40 -112.98
CA ALA A 437 58.25 10.40 -111.93
C ALA A 437 56.78 10.79 -111.77
N VAL A 438 55.97 10.84 -112.84
CA VAL A 438 54.52 11.05 -112.74
C VAL A 438 53.84 9.89 -112.01
N ILE A 439 54.14 8.64 -112.38
CA ILE A 439 53.58 7.45 -111.71
C ILE A 439 53.92 7.47 -110.22
N SER A 440 55.18 7.74 -109.87
CA SER A 440 55.60 7.82 -108.46
C SER A 440 54.88 8.95 -107.70
N MET A 441 54.59 10.08 -108.35
CA MET A 441 53.81 11.16 -107.73
C MET A 441 52.34 10.78 -107.53
N GLU A 442 51.72 10.08 -108.48
CA GLU A 442 50.34 9.57 -108.36
C GLU A 442 50.23 8.51 -107.25
N GLU A 443 51.19 7.60 -107.16
CA GLU A 443 51.30 6.65 -106.05
C GLU A 443 51.48 7.37 -104.70
N GLY A 444 52.27 8.45 -104.68
CA GLY A 444 52.45 9.31 -103.52
C GLY A 444 51.14 9.94 -103.05
N VAL A 445 50.33 10.48 -103.97
CA VAL A 445 49.00 11.03 -103.66
C VAL A 445 48.09 9.95 -103.10
N ALA A 446 48.03 8.77 -103.72
CA ALA A 446 47.21 7.66 -103.23
C ALA A 446 47.63 7.18 -101.83
N GLN A 447 48.91 7.25 -101.50
CA GLN A 447 49.41 6.92 -100.17
C GLN A 447 49.05 7.99 -99.12
N VAL A 448 49.04 9.26 -99.50
CA VAL A 448 48.55 10.36 -98.65
C VAL A 448 47.05 10.21 -98.39
N ASP A 449 46.24 9.87 -99.40
CA ASP A 449 44.80 9.65 -99.23
C ASP A 449 44.51 8.51 -98.24
N LYS A 450 45.27 7.41 -98.31
CA LYS A 450 45.21 6.33 -97.30
C LYS A 450 45.60 6.82 -95.91
N GLY A 451 46.65 7.64 -95.81
CA GLY A 451 47.06 8.26 -94.55
C GLY A 451 45.99 9.17 -93.96
N MET A 452 45.29 9.93 -94.78
CA MET A 452 44.17 10.77 -94.37
C MET A 452 43.00 9.95 -93.83
N ALA A 453 42.67 8.80 -94.44
CA ALA A 453 41.62 7.91 -93.93
C ALA A 453 41.96 7.37 -92.52
N VAL A 454 43.20 6.93 -92.30
CA VAL A 454 43.66 6.50 -90.96
C VAL A 454 43.62 7.65 -89.96
N THR A 455 43.98 8.85 -90.39
CA THR A 455 43.98 10.04 -89.53
C THR A 455 42.55 10.41 -89.09
N ALA A 456 41.55 10.25 -89.96
CA ALA A 456 40.14 10.43 -89.61
C ALA A 456 39.65 9.41 -88.57
N ASP A 457 40.13 8.16 -88.63
CA ASP A 457 39.83 7.15 -87.62
C ASP A 457 40.44 7.51 -86.26
N VAL A 458 41.67 8.03 -86.25
CA VAL A 458 42.31 8.53 -85.02
C VAL A 458 41.56 9.75 -84.45
N GLU A 459 41.13 10.68 -85.29
CA GLU A 459 40.33 11.84 -84.86
C GLU A 459 39.03 11.39 -84.17
N ARG A 460 38.33 10.40 -84.75
CA ARG A 460 37.12 9.82 -84.15
C ARG A 460 37.41 9.17 -82.80
N ALA A 461 38.48 8.38 -82.69
CA ALA A 461 38.88 7.77 -81.42
C ALA A 461 39.19 8.82 -80.34
N ILE A 462 39.84 9.94 -80.71
CA ILE A 462 40.12 11.05 -79.78
C ILE A 462 38.82 11.72 -79.31
N ARG A 463 37.83 11.90 -80.18
CA ARG A 463 36.51 12.43 -79.78
C ARG A 463 35.79 11.50 -78.82
N GLU A 464 35.83 10.19 -79.06
CA GLU A 464 35.25 9.18 -78.16
C GLU A 464 35.94 9.20 -76.79
N ILE A 465 37.27 9.36 -76.74
CA ILE A 465 38.02 9.54 -75.48
C ILE A 465 37.55 10.81 -74.76
N LEU A 466 37.40 11.94 -75.47
CA LEU A 466 36.96 13.20 -74.87
C LEU A 466 35.58 13.06 -74.23
N ASP A 467 34.63 12.45 -74.94
CA ASP A 467 33.27 12.20 -74.45
C ASP A 467 33.27 11.28 -73.21
N ALA A 468 34.07 10.20 -73.24
CA ALA A 468 34.26 9.30 -72.11
C ALA A 468 34.89 10.00 -70.89
N THR A 469 35.82 10.93 -71.10
CA THR A 469 36.41 11.73 -69.99
C THR A 469 35.40 12.68 -69.37
N LEU A 470 34.55 13.34 -70.17
CA LEU A 470 33.47 14.20 -69.66
C LEU A 470 32.46 13.41 -68.84
N HIS A 471 32.06 12.23 -69.31
CA HIS A 471 31.18 11.33 -68.55
C HIS A 471 31.83 10.86 -67.25
N THR A 472 33.12 10.53 -67.26
CA THR A 472 33.87 10.18 -66.04
C THR A 472 33.85 11.33 -65.03
N THR A 473 34.11 12.57 -65.47
CA THR A 473 34.06 13.77 -64.62
C THR A 473 32.68 13.99 -64.01
N GLN A 474 31.60 13.79 -64.76
CA GLN A 474 30.23 13.88 -64.24
C GLN A 474 29.99 12.82 -63.15
N LEU A 475 30.37 11.57 -63.41
CA LEU A 475 30.20 10.47 -62.44
C LEU A 475 30.98 10.73 -61.15
N VAL A 476 32.21 11.24 -61.25
CA VAL A 476 33.02 11.58 -60.07
C VAL A 476 32.37 12.69 -59.25
N ASN A 477 31.79 13.72 -59.89
CA ASN A 477 31.06 14.76 -59.16
C ASN A 477 29.82 14.21 -58.44
N ASP A 478 29.08 13.29 -59.05
CA ASP A 478 27.94 12.62 -58.41
C ASP A 478 28.38 11.75 -57.21
N ILE A 479 29.51 11.06 -57.34
CA ILE A 479 30.14 10.32 -56.24
C ILE A 479 30.50 11.28 -55.09
N SER A 480 31.16 12.42 -55.38
CA SER A 480 31.51 13.42 -54.37
C SER A 480 30.30 13.97 -53.63
N ARG A 481 29.18 14.21 -54.33
CA ARG A 481 27.91 14.60 -53.67
C ARG A 481 27.41 13.52 -52.72
N THR A 482 27.39 12.26 -53.17
CA THR A 482 26.92 11.11 -52.37
C THR A 482 27.79 10.89 -51.13
N ILE A 483 29.11 11.06 -51.26
CA ILE A 483 30.07 11.01 -50.15
C ILE A 483 29.74 12.09 -49.10
N GLY A 484 29.39 13.31 -49.54
CA GLY A 484 28.97 14.39 -48.64
C GLY A 484 27.73 14.03 -47.81
N GLU A 485 26.72 13.44 -48.45
CA GLU A 485 25.52 12.94 -47.76
C GLU A 485 25.85 11.79 -46.78
N GLN A 486 26.73 10.87 -47.19
CA GLN A 486 27.16 9.76 -46.35
C GLN A 486 27.95 10.24 -45.12
N SER A 487 28.76 11.29 -45.27
CA SER A 487 29.49 11.93 -44.16
C SER A 487 28.53 12.53 -43.12
N LEU A 488 27.48 13.22 -43.57
CA LEU A 488 26.45 13.75 -42.68
C LEU A 488 25.71 12.64 -41.94
N ALA A 489 25.31 11.58 -42.66
CA ALA A 489 24.65 10.42 -42.06
C ALA A 489 25.55 9.70 -41.04
N SER A 490 26.84 9.56 -41.32
CA SER A 490 27.80 8.92 -40.42
C SER A 490 28.00 9.72 -39.12
N ASN A 491 28.09 11.05 -39.21
CA ASN A 491 28.15 11.92 -38.03
C ASN A 491 26.87 11.83 -37.18
N GLU A 492 25.70 11.78 -37.82
CA GLU A 492 24.43 11.63 -37.11
C GLU A 492 24.34 10.27 -36.39
N ILE A 493 24.80 9.18 -37.03
CA ILE A 493 24.92 7.87 -36.40
C ILE A 493 25.83 7.93 -35.16
N ALA A 494 27.01 8.57 -35.27
CA ALA A 494 27.93 8.70 -34.15
C ALA A 494 27.29 9.43 -32.96
N HIS A 495 26.58 10.53 -33.21
CA HIS A 495 25.85 11.28 -32.18
C HIS A 495 24.74 10.44 -31.53
N GLN A 496 23.97 9.70 -32.32
CA GLN A 496 22.91 8.82 -31.79
C GLN A 496 23.48 7.69 -30.94
N VAL A 497 24.64 7.15 -31.31
CA VAL A 497 25.35 6.13 -30.53
C VAL A 497 25.83 6.68 -29.19
N GLU A 498 26.35 7.91 -29.14
CA GLU A 498 26.71 8.57 -27.88
C GLU A 498 25.48 8.77 -26.97
N MET A 499 24.35 9.20 -27.54
CA MET A 499 23.10 9.30 -26.78
C MET A 499 22.66 7.95 -26.20
N ILE A 500 22.75 6.87 -26.97
CA ILE A 500 22.42 5.51 -26.52
C ILE A 500 23.33 5.09 -25.36
N ALA A 501 24.63 5.36 -25.45
CA ALA A 501 25.59 5.07 -24.37
C ALA A 501 25.23 5.86 -23.10
N GLY A 502 24.92 7.15 -23.22
CA GLY A 502 24.50 7.99 -22.09
C GLY A 502 23.18 7.53 -21.46
N MET A 503 22.19 7.12 -22.27
CA MET A 503 20.93 6.55 -21.77
C MET A 503 21.17 5.25 -21.00
N SER A 504 22.06 4.40 -21.49
CA SER A 504 22.43 3.15 -20.82
C SER A 504 23.09 3.39 -19.46
N GLU A 505 23.96 4.40 -19.35
CA GLU A 505 24.54 4.81 -18.07
C GLU A 505 23.47 5.36 -17.11
N GLY A 506 22.56 6.19 -17.63
CA GLY A 506 21.42 6.72 -16.88
C GLY A 506 20.51 5.61 -16.34
N ASN A 507 20.21 4.60 -17.16
CA ASN A 507 19.42 3.43 -16.75
C ASN A 507 20.12 2.69 -15.61
N SER A 508 21.41 2.38 -15.73
CA SER A 508 22.18 1.71 -14.67
C SER A 508 22.09 2.43 -13.32
N LYS A 509 22.13 3.76 -13.32
CA LYS A 509 21.97 4.57 -12.10
C LYS A 509 20.57 4.45 -11.49
N VAL A 510 19.53 4.61 -12.31
CA VAL A 510 18.12 4.53 -11.86
C VAL A 510 17.81 3.14 -11.33
N ILE A 511 18.31 2.09 -11.98
CA ILE A 511 18.15 0.71 -11.57
C ILE A 511 18.83 0.46 -10.22
N GLY A 512 20.05 0.96 -10.00
CA GLY A 512 20.72 0.85 -8.71
C GLY A 512 19.90 1.48 -7.56
N GLN A 513 19.30 2.65 -7.80
CA GLN A 513 18.43 3.31 -6.84
C GLN A 513 17.12 2.56 -6.60
N THR A 514 16.57 1.96 -7.66
CA THR A 514 15.33 1.15 -7.60
C THR A 514 15.57 -0.15 -6.84
N ALA A 515 16.70 -0.81 -7.06
CA ALA A 515 17.11 -2.00 -6.31
C ALA A 515 17.24 -1.70 -4.80
N SER A 516 17.93 -0.60 -4.43
CA SER A 516 18.03 -0.17 -3.03
C SER A 516 16.66 0.09 -2.39
N THR A 517 15.74 0.77 -3.09
CA THR A 517 14.38 1.02 -2.60
C THR A 517 13.59 -0.28 -2.44
N THR A 518 13.84 -1.25 -3.31
CA THR A 518 13.21 -2.57 -3.28
C THR A 518 13.68 -3.39 -2.08
N ASP A 519 14.97 -3.31 -1.74
CA ASP A 519 15.52 -3.93 -0.52
C ASP A 519 14.91 -3.32 0.74
N GLU A 520 14.72 -2.00 0.77
CA GLU A 520 14.03 -1.30 1.86
C GLU A 520 12.57 -1.77 2.01
N LEU A 521 11.83 -1.91 0.90
CA LEU A 521 10.45 -2.42 0.91
C LEU A 521 10.38 -3.87 1.43
N SER A 522 11.32 -4.73 0.99
CA SER A 522 11.42 -6.11 1.46
C SER A 522 11.69 -6.17 2.97
N SER A 523 12.61 -5.32 3.45
CA SER A 523 12.92 -5.20 4.88
C SER A 523 11.70 -4.70 5.68
N LEU A 524 11.01 -3.67 5.21
CA LEU A 524 9.81 -3.13 5.85
C LEU A 524 8.67 -4.17 5.90
N ALA A 525 8.48 -4.93 4.83
CA ALA A 525 7.52 -6.03 4.79
C ALA A 525 7.89 -7.13 5.80
N GLY A 526 9.18 -7.47 5.93
CA GLY A 526 9.68 -8.39 6.94
C GLY A 526 9.42 -7.90 8.37
N GLN A 527 9.68 -6.61 8.65
CA GLN A 527 9.40 -5.99 9.95
C GLN A 527 7.90 -5.94 10.25
N LEU A 528 7.06 -5.68 9.25
CA LEU A 528 5.60 -5.71 9.39
C LEU A 528 5.12 -7.11 9.74
N SER A 529 5.61 -8.14 9.02
CA SER A 529 5.32 -9.55 9.31
C SER A 529 5.73 -9.91 10.74
N GLN A 530 6.95 -9.56 11.14
CA GLN A 530 7.44 -9.85 12.49
C GLN A 530 6.63 -9.13 13.58
N SER A 531 6.17 -7.90 13.32
CA SER A 531 5.33 -7.14 14.25
C SER A 531 3.97 -7.79 14.45
N VAL A 532 3.40 -8.39 13.41
CA VAL A 532 2.12 -9.11 13.51
C VAL A 532 2.29 -10.55 14.00
N ASP A 533 3.45 -11.17 13.83
CA ASP A 533 3.76 -12.52 14.35
C ASP A 533 3.77 -12.58 15.89
N ARG A 534 3.88 -11.42 16.57
CA ARG A 534 3.63 -11.32 18.02
C ARG A 534 2.21 -11.80 18.38
N PHE A 535 1.24 -11.64 17.47
CA PHE A 535 -0.12 -12.09 17.68
C PHE A 535 -0.27 -13.55 17.23
N ARG A 536 -0.59 -14.44 18.17
CA ARG A 536 -0.93 -15.83 17.90
C ARG A 536 -2.38 -15.91 17.44
N LEU A 537 -2.57 -16.22 16.16
CA LEU A 537 -3.87 -16.54 15.56
C LEU A 537 -4.26 -18.01 15.78
#